data_AF-A0A239LPE6-F1
#
_entry.id   AF-A0A239LPE6-F1
#
_cell.length_a   1.000
_cell.length_b   1.000
_cell.length_c   1.000
_cell.angle_alpha   90.00
_cell.angle_beta   90.00
_cell.angle_gamma   90.00
#
_symmetry.space_group_name_H-M   'P 1'
#
loop_
_entity.id
_entity.type
_entity.pdbx_description
1 polymer ?
#
loop_
_entity_poly.entity_id
_entity_poly.type
_entity_poly.pdbx_seq_one_letter_code
_entity_poly.pdbx_strand_id
1 'polypeptide(L)'
;MKALTLIALFVTMITFQCCDLGSDEDNSLLEANFSVVERNVGTDEQVLFQDESTGNPSTWLWEFPGGSPETSTEQNPTVTYAEEGFKSVTLTVSNGSETDMVEKIDYIEVDSDPTVEDDFVAEFEVDKNVVEVGEEVQFTDITEGATSWEWEFPGGNPEVSTEQNPIVTYSTAGFKTVVLVVTNGEGKTSVSENENFIEVITPQLTESELIEKYDQALIDLKQFIQYTYLFDAVLTNQYELSGDWSDIYNHTYSPNSVKVEKLWNDGFQILDDIALMYLNLSNISDQELMNLYDSRLIIVDSYVRHSLLNYFGYIPFYGPLKTDELSWRVATLATIEDTDLLIYDISGQANSLPEFDNGYYVEYGSEVTFTDAFLKAFRMRFSLTSISGLTLRDPFDIEADFEDIALNHVYIQSPYEEIFDNGWRRESILGFAADGDAEFSSFFNIGDYVPVIRATEPTLIYLETYLRQRNPDEIIGDEADEINDFEAIYNELATYHGYEGLPTTTNEEILDILFEVWIEDFRYEGRAFQVMKRFDKARDMLGIEDYQQLLPIPQSAIDANVNIVQNEGY
;
A
#
# COMPACT_ATOMS: atom_id res chain seq x y z
N MET A 1 73.02 14.97 -7.19
CA MET A 1 72.65 16.40 -7.22
C MET A 1 71.65 16.55 -8.36
N LYS A 2 70.39 16.90 -8.04
CA LYS A 2 69.18 17.22 -8.86
C LYS A 2 69.26 16.93 -10.38
N ALA A 3 68.28 16.29 -11.03
CA ALA A 3 66.91 16.82 -11.15
C ALA A 3 65.97 15.88 -11.96
N LEU A 4 64.68 16.02 -11.63
CA LEU A 4 63.44 15.81 -12.41
C LEU A 4 63.04 14.41 -12.91
N THR A 5 61.95 13.95 -12.30
CA THR A 5 61.09 12.81 -12.67
C THR A 5 60.01 13.29 -13.65
N LEU A 6 59.85 12.59 -14.77
CA LEU A 6 58.71 12.72 -15.70
C LEU A 6 57.85 11.46 -15.54
N ILE A 7 56.56 11.62 -15.25
CA ILE A 7 55.58 10.52 -15.16
C ILE A 7 55.01 10.28 -16.56
N ALA A 8 55.15 9.06 -17.07
CA ALA A 8 54.54 8.60 -18.32
C ALA A 8 53.33 7.73 -17.99
N LEU A 9 52.17 8.07 -18.58
CA LEU A 9 50.93 7.29 -18.51
C LEU A 9 51.01 6.13 -19.52
N PHE A 10 50.71 4.92 -19.06
CA PHE A 10 50.59 3.71 -19.87
C PHE A 10 49.16 3.59 -20.41
N VAL A 11 48.99 3.40 -21.73
CA VAL A 11 47.77 2.81 -22.32
C VAL A 11 48.19 1.56 -23.10
N THR A 12 47.62 0.43 -22.71
CA THR A 12 47.94 -0.91 -23.18
C THR A 12 47.26 -1.18 -24.53
N MET A 13 48.07 -1.47 -25.55
CA MET A 13 47.63 -1.99 -26.86
C MET A 13 47.27 -3.48 -26.74
N ILE A 14 46.05 -3.86 -27.12
CA ILE A 14 45.71 -5.25 -27.44
C ILE A 14 45.94 -5.44 -28.94
N THR A 15 46.91 -6.29 -29.28
CA THR A 15 47.17 -6.76 -30.65
C THR A 15 46.25 -7.92 -30.99
N PHE A 16 45.41 -7.78 -32.02
CA PHE A 16 44.85 -8.93 -32.73
C PHE A 16 45.68 -9.22 -33.97
N GLN A 17 46.15 -10.46 -34.06
CA GLN A 17 46.97 -10.96 -35.14
C GLN A 17 46.11 -11.36 -36.34
N CYS A 18 46.58 -10.90 -37.50
CA CYS A 18 46.07 -11.06 -38.85
C CYS A 18 45.72 -12.51 -39.25
N CYS A 19 44.58 -12.66 -39.94
CA CYS A 19 44.39 -13.67 -40.97
C CYS A 19 44.03 -12.93 -42.28
N ASP A 20 44.86 -13.14 -43.28
CA ASP A 20 44.83 -12.59 -44.64
C ASP A 20 43.68 -13.22 -45.44
N LEU A 21 42.73 -12.40 -45.88
CA LEU A 21 41.88 -12.66 -47.05
C LEU A 21 41.65 -11.35 -47.79
N GLY A 22 42.40 -11.18 -48.90
CA GLY A 22 41.95 -10.63 -50.18
C GLY A 22 41.01 -9.42 -50.17
N SER A 23 41.58 -8.27 -50.54
CA SER A 23 40.96 -7.22 -51.36
C SER A 23 39.42 -7.13 -51.34
N ASP A 24 38.87 -6.53 -50.30
CA ASP A 24 37.70 -5.68 -50.48
C ASP A 24 38.21 -4.25 -50.28
N GLU A 25 38.29 -3.49 -51.38
CA GLU A 25 38.17 -2.04 -51.25
C GLU A 25 36.86 -1.81 -50.51
N ASP A 26 36.96 -1.28 -49.30
CA ASP A 26 35.82 -0.94 -48.45
C ASP A 26 34.96 0.07 -49.21
N ASN A 27 34.01 -0.45 -49.98
CA ASN A 27 33.02 0.31 -50.72
C ASN A 27 31.93 0.74 -49.75
N SER A 28 32.32 1.49 -48.71
CA SER A 28 31.37 2.24 -47.91
C SER A 28 30.78 3.32 -48.82
N LEU A 29 29.46 3.46 -48.81
CA LEU A 29 28.78 4.53 -49.55
C LEU A 29 29.37 5.87 -49.11
N LEU A 30 29.52 6.79 -50.07
CA LEU A 30 29.92 8.16 -49.76
C LEU A 30 28.81 8.83 -48.94
N GLU A 31 29.14 9.23 -47.71
CA GLU A 31 28.23 9.94 -46.80
C GLU A 31 28.93 11.18 -46.25
N ALA A 32 28.34 12.36 -46.48
CA ALA A 32 28.86 13.63 -46.03
C ALA A 32 28.55 13.85 -44.55
N ASN A 33 29.56 14.13 -43.73
CA ASN A 33 29.36 14.52 -42.33
C ASN A 33 30.50 15.42 -41.84
N PHE A 34 30.23 16.21 -40.81
CA PHE A 34 31.22 17.07 -40.19
C PHE A 34 30.89 17.44 -38.75
N SER A 35 31.90 17.83 -38.00
CA SER A 35 31.78 18.41 -36.65
C SER A 35 32.53 19.74 -36.55
N VAL A 36 32.32 20.45 -35.44
CA VAL A 36 33.10 21.63 -35.05
C VAL A 36 33.58 21.47 -33.62
N VAL A 37 34.69 22.11 -33.28
CA VAL A 37 35.23 22.11 -31.91
C VAL A 37 34.27 22.80 -30.95
N GLU A 38 33.68 23.92 -31.37
CA GLU A 38 32.79 24.74 -30.56
C GLU A 38 31.67 25.30 -31.45
N ARG A 39 30.42 25.22 -30.97
CA ARG A 39 29.24 25.69 -31.72
C ARG A 39 28.81 27.11 -31.33
N ASN A 40 29.21 27.58 -30.14
CA ASN A 40 28.89 28.89 -29.62
C ASN A 40 30.16 29.73 -29.63
N VAL A 41 30.26 30.67 -30.56
CA VAL A 41 31.50 31.43 -30.80
C VAL A 41 31.26 32.93 -30.78
N GLY A 42 32.31 33.67 -30.42
CA GLY A 42 32.30 35.11 -30.50
C GLY A 42 32.26 35.60 -31.95
N THR A 43 31.75 36.83 -32.17
CA THR A 43 31.94 37.52 -33.44
C THR A 43 33.43 37.60 -33.81
N ASP A 44 33.77 37.26 -35.05
CA ASP A 44 35.13 37.17 -35.62
C ASP A 44 36.04 36.08 -35.00
N GLU A 45 35.52 35.21 -34.15
CA GLU A 45 36.27 34.05 -33.64
C GLU A 45 36.35 32.92 -34.69
N GLN A 46 37.42 32.13 -34.60
CA GLN A 46 37.69 31.06 -35.55
C GLN A 46 36.90 29.80 -35.21
N VAL A 47 36.01 29.40 -36.12
CA VAL A 47 35.33 28.10 -36.10
C VAL A 47 36.16 27.11 -36.93
N LEU A 48 36.62 26.04 -36.28
CA LEU A 48 37.36 24.96 -36.93
C LEU A 48 36.41 23.82 -37.28
N PHE A 49 36.23 23.56 -38.58
CA PHE A 49 35.41 22.47 -39.09
C PHE A 49 36.27 21.22 -39.30
N GLN A 50 35.73 20.07 -38.90
CA GLN A 50 36.34 18.77 -39.09
C GLN A 50 35.47 17.89 -39.97
N ASP A 51 36.02 17.40 -41.09
CA ASP A 51 35.39 16.42 -41.96
C ASP A 51 35.31 15.06 -41.27
N GLU A 52 34.10 14.50 -41.24
CA GLU A 52 33.77 13.17 -40.71
C GLU A 52 33.12 12.29 -41.79
N SER A 53 33.22 12.70 -43.05
CA SER A 53 32.59 12.00 -44.17
C SER A 53 33.20 10.61 -44.38
N THR A 54 32.37 9.64 -44.73
CA THR A 54 32.78 8.26 -45.03
C THR A 54 32.83 8.00 -46.55
N GLY A 55 33.31 6.85 -47.02
CA GLY A 55 33.34 6.52 -48.45
C GLY A 55 34.49 7.14 -49.25
N ASN A 56 35.60 7.47 -48.57
CA ASN A 56 36.85 7.96 -49.15
C ASN A 56 36.66 9.16 -50.11
N PRO A 57 36.13 10.30 -49.62
CA PRO A 57 35.99 11.50 -50.43
C PRO A 57 37.35 11.97 -50.96
N SER A 58 37.36 12.46 -52.21
CA SER A 58 38.54 13.03 -52.87
C SER A 58 38.44 14.54 -53.07
N THR A 59 37.24 15.13 -52.94
CA THR A 59 37.01 16.58 -52.99
C THR A 59 35.91 17.00 -52.02
N TRP A 60 36.05 18.22 -51.47
CA TRP A 60 35.09 18.87 -50.57
C TRP A 60 34.67 20.21 -51.17
N LEU A 61 33.41 20.59 -50.95
CA LEU A 61 32.89 21.92 -51.19
C LEU A 61 32.06 22.31 -49.96
N TRP A 62 32.57 23.29 -49.23
CA TRP A 62 31.90 23.89 -48.09
C TRP A 62 31.25 25.19 -48.49
N GLU A 63 30.05 25.44 -47.97
CA GLU A 63 29.34 26.72 -48.08
C GLU A 63 29.00 27.21 -46.68
N PHE A 64 29.44 28.43 -46.38
CA PHE A 64 29.28 29.13 -45.11
C PHE A 64 28.56 30.46 -45.34
N PRO A 65 27.23 30.48 -45.51
CA PRO A 65 26.46 31.71 -45.68
C PRO A 65 26.77 32.72 -44.56
N GLY A 66 27.32 33.88 -44.93
CA GLY A 66 27.72 34.93 -43.98
C GLY A 66 29.06 34.69 -43.27
N GLY A 67 29.77 33.61 -43.59
CA GLY A 67 31.12 33.31 -43.11
C GLY A 67 32.22 33.93 -43.97
N SER A 68 33.41 34.10 -43.40
CA SER A 68 34.61 34.52 -44.10
C SER A 68 35.71 33.46 -43.90
N PRO A 69 36.07 32.68 -44.95
CA PRO A 69 35.54 32.74 -46.33
C PRO A 69 34.11 32.16 -46.47
N GLU A 70 33.33 32.63 -47.45
CA GLU A 70 31.96 32.13 -47.72
C GLU A 70 31.92 30.71 -48.30
N THR A 71 33.02 30.24 -48.91
CA THR A 71 33.15 28.87 -49.43
C THR A 71 34.57 28.35 -49.24
N SER A 72 34.75 27.04 -49.10
CA SER A 72 36.07 26.40 -49.05
C SER A 72 36.11 25.06 -49.77
N THR A 73 37.29 24.67 -50.27
CA THR A 73 37.56 23.32 -50.81
C THR A 73 38.59 22.56 -49.98
N GLU A 74 38.97 23.09 -48.81
CA GLU A 74 39.82 22.39 -47.86
C GLU A 74 39.04 21.28 -47.16
N GLN A 75 39.71 20.18 -46.78
CA GLN A 75 39.05 19.11 -46.02
C GLN A 75 38.57 19.61 -44.65
N ASN A 76 39.38 20.39 -43.94
CA ASN A 76 39.08 20.92 -42.60
C ASN A 76 39.25 22.45 -42.59
N PRO A 77 38.28 23.24 -43.08
CA PRO A 77 38.43 24.68 -43.20
C PRO A 77 38.29 25.39 -41.85
N THR A 78 38.84 26.60 -41.77
CA THR A 78 38.61 27.54 -40.66
C THR A 78 37.83 28.75 -41.15
N VAL A 79 36.76 29.13 -40.45
CA VAL A 79 35.82 30.19 -40.85
C VAL A 79 35.60 31.14 -39.69
N THR A 80 35.33 32.40 -39.99
CA THR A 80 34.91 33.43 -39.01
C THR A 80 33.56 33.99 -39.41
N TYR A 81 32.75 34.44 -38.45
CA TYR A 81 31.46 35.10 -38.70
C TYR A 81 31.43 36.47 -38.01
N ALA A 82 31.16 37.53 -38.79
CA ALA A 82 31.18 38.90 -38.29
C ALA A 82 29.80 39.38 -37.78
N GLU A 83 28.72 38.67 -38.13
CA GLU A 83 27.36 39.01 -37.73
C GLU A 83 26.81 37.96 -36.76
N GLU A 84 26.13 38.42 -35.71
CA GLU A 84 25.46 37.59 -34.71
C GLU A 84 24.37 36.67 -35.31
N GLY A 85 23.94 35.71 -34.50
CA GLY A 85 22.85 34.78 -34.79
C GLY A 85 23.29 33.44 -35.37
N PHE A 86 22.31 32.57 -35.59
CA PHE A 86 22.53 31.20 -36.05
C PHE A 86 23.00 31.13 -37.51
N LYS A 87 24.02 30.29 -37.77
CA LYS A 87 24.61 30.05 -39.09
C LYS A 87 24.44 28.59 -39.49
N SER A 88 23.87 28.39 -40.66
CA SER A 88 23.76 27.07 -41.28
C SER A 88 25.02 26.76 -42.08
N VAL A 89 25.44 25.49 -42.11
CA VAL A 89 26.66 25.07 -42.81
C VAL A 89 26.35 23.88 -43.71
N THR A 90 26.84 23.95 -44.95
CA THR A 90 26.67 22.90 -45.93
C THR A 90 28.04 22.33 -46.33
N LEU A 91 28.13 21.00 -46.37
CA LEU A 91 29.25 20.25 -46.92
C LEU A 91 28.76 19.34 -48.04
N THR A 92 29.35 19.47 -49.23
CA THR A 92 29.23 18.51 -50.32
C THR A 92 30.57 17.80 -50.53
N VAL A 93 30.57 16.47 -50.55
CA VAL A 93 31.77 15.66 -50.83
C VAL A 93 31.60 14.84 -52.11
N SER A 94 32.73 14.49 -52.74
CA SER A 94 32.76 13.58 -53.89
C SER A 94 33.96 12.65 -53.86
N ASN A 95 33.78 11.37 -54.22
CA ASN A 95 34.87 10.41 -54.43
C ASN A 95 35.22 10.24 -55.93
N GLY A 96 34.71 11.13 -56.80
CA GLY A 96 34.93 11.10 -58.26
C GLY A 96 33.92 10.25 -59.04
N SER A 97 33.18 9.36 -58.37
CA SER A 97 32.08 8.59 -58.98
C SER A 97 30.72 8.94 -58.37
N GLU A 98 30.69 9.29 -57.09
CA GLU A 98 29.51 9.64 -56.30
C GLU A 98 29.68 11.03 -55.67
N THR A 99 28.57 11.63 -55.27
CA THR A 99 28.50 12.90 -54.55
C THR A 99 27.46 12.78 -53.45
N ASP A 100 27.76 13.29 -52.27
CA ASP A 100 26.80 13.39 -51.16
C ASP A 100 26.87 14.75 -50.48
N MET A 101 25.79 15.16 -49.82
CA MET A 101 25.61 16.49 -49.26
C MET A 101 24.92 16.44 -47.91
N VAL A 102 25.46 17.18 -46.95
CA VAL A 102 24.84 17.42 -45.64
C VAL A 102 24.72 18.92 -45.38
N GLU A 103 23.55 19.34 -44.92
CA GLU A 103 23.28 20.68 -44.42
C GLU A 103 22.92 20.58 -42.94
N LYS A 104 23.62 21.33 -42.09
CA LYS A 104 23.26 21.51 -40.69
C LYS A 104 22.71 22.93 -40.51
N ILE A 105 21.40 23.01 -40.32
CA ILE A 105 20.68 24.27 -40.14
C ILE A 105 20.95 24.79 -38.73
N ASP A 106 21.13 26.11 -38.59
CA ASP A 106 21.34 26.81 -37.32
C ASP A 106 22.44 26.18 -36.44
N TYR A 107 23.51 25.73 -37.10
CA TYR A 107 24.51 24.85 -36.50
C TYR A 107 25.56 25.56 -35.64
N ILE A 108 25.87 26.82 -35.97
CA ILE A 108 26.79 27.69 -35.23
C ILE A 108 26.00 28.88 -34.69
N GLU A 109 26.08 29.13 -33.40
CA GLU A 109 25.57 30.33 -32.75
C GLU A 109 26.70 31.35 -32.61
N VAL A 110 26.51 32.54 -33.17
CA VAL A 110 27.48 33.64 -33.10
C VAL A 110 26.93 34.70 -32.17
N ASP A 111 27.61 34.96 -31.06
CA ASP A 111 27.26 36.02 -30.10
C ASP A 111 28.41 37.04 -29.96
N SER A 112 28.10 38.28 -29.61
CA SER A 112 29.06 39.32 -29.28
C SER A 112 29.79 39.10 -27.96
N ASP A 113 29.30 38.20 -27.10
CA ASP A 113 29.92 37.82 -25.84
C ASP A 113 29.82 36.30 -25.60
N PRO A 114 30.76 35.49 -26.11
CA PRO A 114 30.74 34.04 -25.94
C PRO A 114 31.07 33.59 -24.50
N THR A 115 31.24 34.52 -23.54
CA THR A 115 31.64 34.23 -22.15
C THR A 115 30.55 34.42 -21.10
N VAL A 116 29.33 34.78 -21.47
CA VAL A 116 28.19 34.66 -20.55
C VAL A 116 27.66 33.23 -20.65
N GLU A 117 28.31 32.30 -19.96
CA GLU A 117 27.53 31.17 -19.42
C GLU A 117 26.36 31.80 -18.66
N ASP A 118 25.15 31.39 -18.96
CA ASP A 118 23.98 31.81 -18.22
C ASP A 118 24.20 31.39 -16.75
N ASP A 119 24.65 32.31 -15.92
CA ASP A 119 25.05 32.08 -14.52
C ASP A 119 23.87 31.73 -13.60
N PHE A 120 22.65 31.75 -14.14
CA PHE A 120 21.44 31.44 -13.42
C PHE A 120 20.93 30.07 -13.85
N VAL A 121 21.64 29.02 -13.44
CA VAL A 121 21.25 27.62 -13.70
C VAL A 121 20.59 27.03 -12.45
N ALA A 122 19.41 26.46 -12.65
CA ALA A 122 18.69 25.70 -11.63
C ALA A 122 19.50 24.47 -11.22
N GLU A 123 19.94 24.42 -9.96
CA GLU A 123 20.73 23.33 -9.41
C GLU A 123 20.28 22.99 -7.99
N PHE A 124 20.30 21.70 -7.67
CA PHE A 124 19.95 21.20 -6.35
C PHE A 124 20.71 19.92 -5.99
N GLU A 125 20.79 19.64 -4.70
CA GLU A 125 21.32 18.40 -4.14
C GLU A 125 20.24 17.67 -3.33
N VAL A 126 20.45 16.37 -3.10
CA VAL A 126 19.65 15.56 -2.19
C VAL A 126 20.54 14.90 -1.15
N ASP A 127 19.99 14.67 0.03
CA ASP A 127 20.68 13.91 1.08
C ASP A 127 20.89 12.44 0.69
N LYS A 128 19.97 11.88 -0.10
CA LYS A 128 20.00 10.50 -0.63
C LYS A 128 19.21 10.39 -1.93
N ASN A 129 19.71 9.56 -2.83
CA ASN A 129 19.09 9.30 -4.14
C ASN A 129 18.58 7.85 -4.30
N VAL A 130 18.79 7.01 -3.28
CA VAL A 130 18.17 5.68 -3.15
C VAL A 130 17.50 5.64 -1.77
N VAL A 131 16.20 5.39 -1.74
CA VAL A 131 15.39 5.48 -0.52
C VAL A 131 14.36 4.38 -0.45
N GLU A 132 13.96 3.99 0.75
CA GLU A 132 12.85 3.07 0.92
C GLU A 132 11.50 3.79 0.74
N VAL A 133 10.46 3.03 0.37
CA VAL A 133 9.09 3.53 0.32
C VAL A 133 8.72 4.20 1.67
N GLY A 134 8.27 5.44 1.60
CA GLY A 134 7.86 6.25 2.76
C GLY A 134 8.99 7.02 3.43
N GLU A 135 10.24 6.78 3.05
CA GLU A 135 11.38 7.50 3.61
C GLU A 135 11.44 8.95 3.09
N GLU A 136 11.75 9.89 3.98
CA GLU A 136 11.86 11.32 3.66
C GLU A 136 13.13 11.64 2.88
N VAL A 137 13.02 12.31 1.74
CA VAL A 137 14.14 12.85 0.95
C VAL A 137 14.20 14.36 1.17
N GLN A 138 15.37 14.86 1.59
CA GLN A 138 15.61 16.29 1.74
C GLN A 138 16.24 16.85 0.47
N PHE A 139 15.53 17.75 -0.20
CA PHE A 139 16.06 18.52 -1.33
C PHE A 139 16.68 19.82 -0.83
N THR A 140 17.83 20.19 -1.37
CA THR A 140 18.51 21.46 -1.07
C THR A 140 18.79 22.21 -2.36
N ASP A 141 18.15 23.36 -2.55
CA ASP A 141 18.48 24.26 -3.65
C ASP A 141 19.89 24.84 -3.45
N ILE A 142 20.70 24.76 -4.51
CA ILE A 142 22.03 25.37 -4.57
C ILE A 142 22.14 26.41 -5.69
N THR A 143 21.01 26.80 -6.31
CA THR A 143 20.99 27.78 -7.39
C THR A 143 21.44 29.16 -6.91
N GLU A 144 22.53 29.68 -7.48
CA GLU A 144 22.99 31.03 -7.17
C GLU A 144 21.99 32.10 -7.66
N GLY A 145 21.61 33.03 -6.78
CA GLY A 145 20.74 34.16 -7.14
C GLY A 145 19.24 33.86 -7.23
N ALA A 146 18.80 32.65 -6.91
CA ALA A 146 17.38 32.29 -6.87
C ALA A 146 16.65 33.07 -5.76
N THR A 147 15.41 33.48 -6.07
CA THR A 147 14.54 34.23 -5.14
C THR A 147 13.14 33.63 -5.00
N SER A 148 12.77 32.68 -5.86
CA SER A 148 11.55 31.89 -5.77
C SER A 148 11.75 30.51 -6.39
N TRP A 149 11.03 29.52 -5.88
CA TRP A 149 11.12 28.11 -6.25
C TRP A 149 9.74 27.56 -6.54
N GLU A 150 9.67 26.68 -7.52
CA GLU A 150 8.53 25.84 -7.84
C GLU A 150 9.06 24.45 -8.15
N TRP A 151 8.74 23.51 -7.27
CA TRP A 151 9.14 22.11 -7.37
C TRP A 151 7.97 21.28 -7.84
N GLU A 152 8.25 20.30 -8.71
CA GLU A 152 7.33 19.22 -9.02
C GLU A 152 8.00 17.87 -8.72
N PHE A 153 7.28 17.06 -7.95
CA PHE A 153 7.66 15.71 -7.53
C PHE A 153 6.55 14.73 -7.97
N PRO A 154 6.45 14.37 -9.26
CA PRO A 154 5.43 13.44 -9.73
C PRO A 154 5.39 12.15 -8.89
N GLY A 155 4.27 11.89 -8.22
CA GLY A 155 4.08 10.74 -7.33
C GLY A 155 4.70 10.85 -5.93
N GLY A 156 5.30 12.00 -5.60
CA GLY A 156 5.76 12.37 -4.26
C GLY A 156 4.67 13.01 -3.41
N ASN A 157 4.91 13.08 -2.10
CA ASN A 157 4.07 13.81 -1.14
C ASN A 157 4.95 14.78 -0.33
N PRO A 158 4.79 16.11 -0.49
CA PRO A 158 3.86 16.76 -1.42
C PRO A 158 4.28 16.59 -2.89
N GLU A 159 3.31 16.63 -3.82
CA GLU A 159 3.56 16.53 -5.27
C GLU A 159 4.13 17.83 -5.86
N VAL A 160 3.88 18.97 -5.21
CA VAL A 160 4.45 20.27 -5.55
C VAL A 160 4.88 21.02 -4.31
N SER A 161 5.91 21.88 -4.42
CA SER A 161 6.34 22.73 -3.31
C SER A 161 6.88 24.08 -3.79
N THR A 162 6.71 25.11 -2.98
CA THR A 162 7.34 26.44 -3.18
C THR A 162 8.41 26.74 -2.13
N GLU A 163 8.73 25.77 -1.28
CA GLU A 163 9.81 25.90 -0.30
C GLU A 163 11.16 25.84 -1.01
N GLN A 164 12.17 26.55 -0.48
CA GLN A 164 13.52 26.48 -1.04
C GLN A 164 14.11 25.08 -0.89
N ASN A 165 13.90 24.43 0.27
CA ASN A 165 14.47 23.13 0.63
C ASN A 165 13.37 22.16 1.11
N PRO A 166 12.53 21.64 0.20
CA PRO A 166 11.41 20.79 0.57
C PRO A 166 11.85 19.40 1.07
N ILE A 167 11.04 18.81 1.94
CA ILE A 167 11.11 17.39 2.31
C ILE A 167 9.98 16.65 1.58
N VAL A 168 10.30 15.54 0.93
CA VAL A 168 9.34 14.79 0.11
C VAL A 168 9.42 13.30 0.45
N THR A 169 8.28 12.64 0.50
CA THR A 169 8.20 11.17 0.61
C THR A 169 7.64 10.56 -0.67
N TYR A 170 8.13 9.38 -1.04
CA TYR A 170 7.54 8.52 -2.05
C TYR A 170 7.24 7.20 -1.34
N SER A 171 6.04 6.93 -0.87
CA SER A 171 4.97 6.49 -1.72
C SER A 171 5.37 5.33 -2.64
N THR A 172 5.45 5.47 -3.98
CA THR A 172 5.61 4.29 -4.87
C THR A 172 7.08 3.91 -5.06
N ALA A 173 7.37 2.60 -5.13
CA ALA A 173 8.67 2.13 -5.61
C ALA A 173 8.93 2.54 -7.08
N GLY A 174 10.18 2.37 -7.51
CA GLY A 174 10.66 2.72 -8.84
C GLY A 174 11.33 4.09 -8.91
N PHE A 175 11.76 4.44 -10.11
CA PHE A 175 12.45 5.69 -10.38
C PHE A 175 11.49 6.89 -10.40
N LYS A 176 11.91 8.03 -9.82
CA LYS A 176 11.13 9.27 -9.74
C LYS A 176 11.86 10.42 -10.43
N THR A 177 11.10 11.19 -11.19
CA THR A 177 11.57 12.44 -11.80
C THR A 177 11.41 13.59 -10.80
N VAL A 178 12.33 14.55 -10.84
CA VAL A 178 12.26 15.77 -10.04
C VAL A 178 12.45 16.98 -10.96
N VAL A 179 11.54 17.94 -10.85
CA VAL A 179 11.60 19.20 -11.61
C VAL A 179 11.74 20.36 -10.63
N LEU A 180 12.71 21.23 -10.87
CA LEU A 180 12.89 22.49 -10.16
C LEU A 180 12.83 23.64 -11.16
N VAL A 181 11.94 24.59 -10.91
CA VAL A 181 11.87 25.88 -11.59
C VAL A 181 12.24 26.97 -10.59
N VAL A 182 13.25 27.77 -10.92
CA VAL A 182 13.67 28.91 -10.09
C VAL A 182 13.56 30.22 -10.85
N THR A 183 13.30 31.31 -10.13
CA THR A 183 13.32 32.67 -10.69
C THR A 183 14.19 33.59 -9.83
N ASN A 184 14.99 34.44 -10.48
CA ASN A 184 15.78 35.46 -9.79
C ASN A 184 14.98 36.77 -9.60
N GLY A 185 15.54 37.72 -8.85
CA GLY A 185 14.90 39.00 -8.56
C GLY A 185 14.68 39.91 -9.78
N GLU A 186 15.21 39.55 -10.95
CA GLU A 186 15.09 40.27 -12.23
C GLU A 186 14.08 39.61 -13.18
N GLY A 187 13.46 38.50 -12.77
CA GLY A 187 12.45 37.77 -13.55
C GLY A 187 13.03 36.75 -14.54
N LYS A 188 14.34 36.47 -14.45
CA LYS A 188 14.98 35.38 -15.22
C LYS A 188 14.61 34.04 -14.60
N THR A 189 14.29 33.06 -15.43
CA THR A 189 13.84 31.72 -15.02
C THR A 189 14.82 30.65 -15.49
N SER A 190 15.05 29.63 -14.67
CA SER A 190 15.78 28.41 -15.08
C SER A 190 15.01 27.17 -14.62
N VAL A 191 15.17 26.08 -15.38
CA VAL A 191 14.53 24.78 -15.13
C VAL A 191 15.59 23.69 -15.05
N SER A 192 15.47 22.82 -14.06
CA SER A 192 16.23 21.57 -13.93
C SER A 192 15.24 20.42 -13.90
N GLU A 193 15.34 19.49 -14.84
CA GLU A 193 14.51 18.29 -14.92
C GLU A 193 15.42 17.07 -14.88
N ASN A 194 15.36 16.32 -13.79
CA ASN A 194 16.16 15.12 -13.58
C ASN A 194 15.27 13.89 -13.64
N GLU A 195 15.23 13.23 -14.80
CA GLU A 195 14.52 11.98 -14.99
C GLU A 195 15.19 10.83 -14.23
N ASN A 196 14.38 9.95 -13.64
CA ASN A 196 14.83 8.77 -12.90
C ASN A 196 15.87 9.08 -11.80
N PHE A 197 15.75 10.23 -11.16
CA PHE A 197 16.73 10.77 -10.23
C PHE A 197 16.73 10.10 -8.85
N ILE A 198 15.53 9.82 -8.31
CA ILE A 198 15.38 9.09 -7.05
C ILE A 198 14.96 7.66 -7.34
N GLU A 199 15.73 6.68 -6.87
CA GLU A 199 15.35 5.28 -6.87
C GLU A 199 14.64 4.94 -5.56
N VAL A 200 13.33 4.70 -5.64
CA VAL A 200 12.55 4.27 -4.48
C VAL A 200 12.48 2.75 -4.47
N ILE A 201 13.04 2.12 -3.44
CA ILE A 201 13.07 0.68 -3.28
C ILE A 201 12.07 0.23 -2.21
N THR A 202 11.65 -1.02 -2.33
CA THR A 202 10.76 -1.66 -1.36
C THR A 202 11.64 -2.23 -0.23
N PRO A 203 11.34 -1.99 1.06
CA PRO A 203 12.16 -2.50 2.15
C PRO A 203 12.37 -4.02 2.02
N GLN A 204 13.62 -4.45 2.18
CA GLN A 204 13.98 -5.86 2.11
C GLN A 204 14.18 -6.40 3.53
N LEU A 205 13.34 -7.35 3.94
CA LEU A 205 13.42 -7.97 5.26
C LEU A 205 14.19 -9.28 5.17
N THR A 206 15.22 -9.44 5.99
CA THR A 206 15.78 -10.77 6.27
C THR A 206 14.73 -11.67 6.94
N GLU A 207 14.96 -12.99 6.95
CA GLU A 207 14.08 -13.94 7.67
C GLU A 207 13.85 -13.52 9.13
N SER A 208 14.89 -13.04 9.82
CA SER A 208 14.78 -12.60 11.22
C SER A 208 13.98 -11.31 11.39
N GLU A 209 14.18 -10.33 10.51
CA GLU A 209 13.42 -9.06 10.53
C GLU A 209 11.95 -9.28 10.19
N LEU A 210 11.64 -10.21 9.27
CA LEU A 210 10.26 -10.58 8.95
C LEU A 210 9.56 -11.18 10.17
N ILE A 211 10.21 -12.08 10.90
CA ILE A 211 9.66 -12.69 12.12
C ILE A 211 9.43 -11.62 13.20
N GLU A 212 10.42 -10.75 13.44
CA GLU A 212 10.28 -9.65 14.41
C GLU A 212 9.13 -8.69 14.04
N LYS A 213 8.98 -8.41 12.74
CA LYS A 213 7.90 -7.57 12.23
C LYS A 213 6.53 -8.23 12.37
N TYR A 214 6.45 -9.55 12.21
CA TYR A 214 5.22 -10.30 12.48
C TYR A 214 4.86 -10.26 13.96
N ASP A 215 5.83 -10.42 14.86
CA ASP A 215 5.60 -10.32 16.31
C ASP A 215 5.08 -8.93 16.70
N GLN A 216 5.62 -7.87 16.09
CA GLN A 216 5.11 -6.51 16.26
C GLN A 216 3.68 -6.35 15.72
N ALA A 217 3.40 -6.85 14.50
CA ALA A 217 2.06 -6.82 13.94
C ALA A 217 1.03 -7.56 14.81
N LEU A 218 1.44 -8.62 15.53
CA LEU A 218 0.58 -9.29 16.52
C LEU A 218 0.32 -8.43 17.77
N ILE A 219 1.27 -7.61 18.20
CA ILE A 219 1.07 -6.64 19.28
C ILE A 219 0.05 -5.59 18.83
N ASP A 220 0.26 -5.03 17.64
CA ASP A 220 -0.60 -4.00 17.08
C ASP A 220 -2.02 -4.54 16.83
N LEU A 221 -2.15 -5.79 16.38
CA LEU A 221 -3.44 -6.49 16.27
C LEU A 221 -4.15 -6.59 17.62
N LYS A 222 -3.46 -6.94 18.70
CA LYS A 222 -4.07 -7.05 20.04
C LYS A 222 -4.58 -5.69 20.50
N GLN A 223 -3.82 -4.62 20.26
CA GLN A 223 -4.22 -3.26 20.59
C GLN A 223 -5.41 -2.81 19.74
N PHE A 224 -5.40 -3.12 18.44
CA PHE A 224 -6.52 -2.88 17.54
C PHE A 224 -7.79 -3.60 18.00
N ILE A 225 -7.71 -4.88 18.38
CA ILE A 225 -8.84 -5.66 18.91
C ILE A 225 -9.38 -5.00 20.17
N GLN A 226 -8.52 -4.70 21.15
CA GLN A 226 -8.91 -3.99 22.39
C GLN A 226 -9.59 -2.64 22.09
N TYR A 227 -9.05 -1.89 21.13
CA TYR A 227 -9.62 -0.63 20.68
C TYR A 227 -11.00 -0.82 20.05
N THR A 228 -11.19 -1.82 19.18
CA THR A 228 -12.50 -2.12 18.59
C THR A 228 -13.53 -2.53 19.63
N TYR A 229 -13.13 -3.17 20.73
CA TYR A 229 -14.05 -3.60 21.80
C TYR A 229 -14.53 -2.40 22.61
N LEU A 230 -13.60 -1.51 22.97
CA LEU A 230 -13.93 -0.24 23.62
C LEU A 230 -14.79 0.65 22.69
N PHE A 231 -14.40 0.75 21.42
CA PHE A 231 -15.11 1.56 20.43
C PHE A 231 -16.55 1.08 20.24
N ASP A 232 -16.76 -0.23 20.05
CA ASP A 232 -18.08 -0.85 19.95
C ASP A 232 -18.93 -0.62 21.21
N ALA A 233 -18.34 -0.77 22.40
CA ALA A 233 -19.03 -0.55 23.66
C ALA A 233 -19.51 0.90 23.83
N VAL A 234 -18.69 1.88 23.42
CA VAL A 234 -19.05 3.29 23.45
C VAL A 234 -20.10 3.61 22.38
N LEU A 235 -19.87 3.14 21.16
CA LEU A 235 -20.77 3.33 20.01
C LEU A 235 -22.15 2.72 20.28
N THR A 236 -22.24 1.60 20.99
CA THR A 236 -23.52 0.94 21.32
C THR A 236 -24.14 1.43 22.62
N ASN A 237 -23.62 2.54 23.17
CA ASN A 237 -24.02 3.13 24.45
C ASN A 237 -23.94 2.20 25.67
N GLN A 238 -23.19 1.10 25.57
CA GLN A 238 -22.95 0.17 26.68
C GLN A 238 -21.95 0.75 27.69
N TYR A 239 -21.05 1.63 27.25
CA TYR A 239 -20.01 2.22 28.07
C TYR A 239 -19.86 3.73 27.79
N GLU A 240 -20.00 4.57 28.81
CA GLU A 240 -19.92 6.03 28.65
C GLU A 240 -18.51 6.54 28.97
N LEU A 241 -17.91 7.27 28.03
CA LEU A 241 -16.62 7.94 28.19
C LEU A 241 -16.71 9.42 27.77
N SER A 242 -15.89 10.25 28.43
CA SER A 242 -15.81 11.68 28.17
C SER A 242 -14.72 12.06 27.16
N GLY A 243 -14.67 13.34 26.78
CA GLY A 243 -13.64 13.87 25.86
C GLY A 243 -13.94 13.47 24.42
N ASP A 244 -12.92 13.05 23.68
CA ASP A 244 -13.02 12.63 22.27
C ASP A 244 -13.85 11.34 22.07
N TRP A 245 -14.33 10.70 23.14
CA TRP A 245 -15.28 9.59 23.06
C TRP A 245 -16.75 10.04 23.06
N SER A 246 -17.00 11.31 23.41
CA SER A 246 -18.37 11.82 23.59
C SER A 246 -19.11 11.90 22.25
N ASP A 247 -18.41 12.14 21.15
CA ASP A 247 -19.02 12.18 19.81
C ASP A 247 -19.39 10.77 19.33
N ILE A 248 -18.59 9.75 19.66
CA ILE A 248 -18.91 8.34 19.45
C ILE A 248 -20.17 7.95 20.23
N TYR A 249 -20.20 8.21 21.55
CA TYR A 249 -21.34 7.88 22.40
C TYR A 249 -22.62 8.59 21.98
N ASN A 250 -22.54 9.89 21.66
CA ASN A 250 -23.73 10.67 21.27
C ASN A 250 -24.08 10.56 19.78
N HIS A 251 -23.34 9.75 19.01
CA HIS A 251 -23.51 9.63 17.56
C HIS A 251 -23.42 10.96 16.80
N THR A 252 -22.52 11.85 17.24
CA THR A 252 -22.26 13.16 16.60
C THR A 252 -20.88 13.24 15.94
N TYR A 253 -20.23 12.09 15.73
CA TYR A 253 -18.94 11.99 15.08
C TYR A 253 -19.00 12.45 13.61
N SER A 254 -17.85 12.89 13.09
CA SER A 254 -17.70 13.42 11.73
C SER A 254 -16.43 12.85 11.08
N PRO A 255 -16.15 13.14 9.79
CA PRO A 255 -14.88 12.75 9.15
C PRO A 255 -13.61 13.24 9.88
N ASN A 256 -13.72 14.20 10.80
CA ASN A 256 -12.60 14.69 11.61
C ASN A 256 -12.61 14.13 13.05
N SER A 257 -13.39 13.08 13.33
CA SER A 257 -13.42 12.45 14.65
C SER A 257 -12.09 11.73 14.92
N VAL A 258 -11.42 12.12 15.99
CA VAL A 258 -10.11 11.57 16.40
C VAL A 258 -10.19 10.06 16.63
N LYS A 259 -11.31 9.55 17.16
CA LYS A 259 -11.48 8.12 17.46
C LYS A 259 -11.79 7.31 16.21
N VAL A 260 -12.56 7.87 15.26
CA VAL A 260 -12.78 7.24 13.95
C VAL A 260 -11.47 7.20 13.14
N GLU A 261 -10.70 8.29 13.14
CA GLU A 261 -9.39 8.36 12.47
C GLU A 261 -8.39 7.37 13.08
N LYS A 262 -8.34 7.24 14.41
CA LYS A 262 -7.50 6.24 15.06
C LYS A 262 -7.87 4.81 14.65
N LEU A 263 -9.16 4.45 14.69
CA LEU A 263 -9.63 3.13 14.26
C LEU A 263 -9.16 2.80 12.83
N TRP A 264 -9.28 3.78 11.93
CA TRP A 264 -8.82 3.65 10.55
C TRP A 264 -7.31 3.46 10.47
N ASN A 265 -6.54 4.39 11.04
CA ASN A 265 -5.09 4.40 10.93
C ASN A 265 -4.43 3.17 11.56
N ASP A 266 -4.89 2.73 12.74
CA ASP A 266 -4.37 1.52 13.37
C ASP A 266 -4.58 0.28 12.49
N GLY A 267 -5.77 0.17 11.88
CA GLY A 267 -6.07 -0.93 10.97
C GLY A 267 -5.19 -0.90 9.71
N PHE A 268 -5.06 0.25 9.06
CA PHE A 268 -4.22 0.36 7.85
C PHE A 268 -2.74 0.18 8.13
N GLN A 269 -2.23 0.62 9.29
CA GLN A 269 -0.85 0.37 9.68
C GLN A 269 -0.54 -1.14 9.72
N ILE A 270 -1.43 -1.94 10.32
CA ILE A 270 -1.28 -3.40 10.36
C ILE A 270 -1.31 -3.98 8.93
N LEU A 271 -2.21 -3.50 8.08
CA LEU A 271 -2.31 -3.98 6.69
C LEU A 271 -1.06 -3.65 5.87
N ASP A 272 -0.50 -2.45 6.03
CA ASP A 272 0.75 -2.04 5.40
C ASP A 272 1.90 -2.93 5.87
N ASP A 273 1.91 -3.25 7.17
CA ASP A 273 2.93 -4.11 7.74
C ASP A 273 2.88 -5.54 7.19
N ILE A 274 1.67 -6.09 7.01
CA ILE A 274 1.43 -7.39 6.39
C ILE A 274 1.83 -7.40 4.93
N ALA A 275 1.46 -6.36 4.17
CA ALA A 275 1.83 -6.24 2.77
C ALA A 275 3.36 -6.28 2.59
N LEU A 276 4.11 -5.56 3.45
CA LEU A 276 5.56 -5.59 3.41
C LEU A 276 6.14 -6.98 3.74
N MET A 277 5.55 -7.68 4.72
CA MET A 277 5.97 -9.04 5.05
C MET A 277 5.71 -10.01 3.90
N TYR A 278 4.59 -9.87 3.19
CA TYR A 278 4.26 -10.70 2.03
C TYR A 278 5.30 -10.63 0.92
N LEU A 279 5.76 -9.43 0.59
CA LEU A 279 6.79 -9.21 -0.44
C LEU A 279 8.12 -9.86 -0.10
N ASN A 280 8.38 -10.05 1.20
CA ASN A 280 9.61 -10.62 1.72
C ASN A 280 9.43 -12.08 2.18
N LEU A 281 8.25 -12.68 2.00
CA LEU A 281 7.93 -14.02 2.51
C LEU A 281 8.85 -15.09 1.93
N SER A 282 9.27 -14.93 0.67
CA SER A 282 10.22 -15.83 0.00
C SER A 282 11.62 -15.83 0.62
N ASN A 283 11.92 -14.89 1.52
CA ASN A 283 13.19 -14.85 2.25
C ASN A 283 13.24 -15.89 3.39
N ILE A 284 12.09 -16.46 3.79
CA ILE A 284 12.04 -17.59 4.71
C ILE A 284 12.51 -18.85 3.99
N SER A 285 13.65 -19.38 4.43
CA SER A 285 14.31 -20.50 3.75
C SER A 285 13.63 -21.85 3.98
N ASP A 286 12.98 -22.03 5.14
CA ASP A 286 12.23 -23.23 5.49
C ASP A 286 10.80 -23.15 4.91
N GLN A 287 10.45 -24.11 4.04
CA GLN A 287 9.17 -24.11 3.33
C GLN A 287 7.97 -24.28 4.27
N GLU A 288 8.10 -25.08 5.34
CA GLU A 288 7.01 -25.34 6.28
C GLU A 288 6.75 -24.08 7.12
N LEU A 289 7.83 -23.44 7.59
CA LEU A 289 7.76 -22.17 8.29
C LEU A 289 7.19 -21.06 7.39
N MET A 290 7.63 -20.98 6.13
CA MET A 290 7.12 -20.01 5.16
C MET A 290 5.62 -20.19 4.93
N ASN A 291 5.14 -21.43 4.76
CA ASN A 291 3.72 -21.71 4.59
C ASN A 291 2.89 -21.38 5.85
N LEU A 292 3.47 -21.59 7.04
CA LEU A 292 2.86 -21.20 8.32
C LEU A 292 2.71 -19.67 8.41
N TYR A 293 3.75 -18.91 8.07
CA TYR A 293 3.67 -17.45 8.03
C TYR A 293 2.73 -16.95 6.94
N ASP A 294 2.69 -17.57 5.75
CA ASP A 294 1.68 -17.28 4.71
C ASP A 294 0.27 -17.36 5.32
N SER A 295 -0.05 -18.47 5.98
CA SER A 295 -1.36 -18.69 6.57
C SER A 295 -1.68 -17.70 7.70
N ARG A 296 -0.69 -17.39 8.55
CA ARG A 296 -0.84 -16.42 9.64
C ARG A 296 -1.10 -15.01 9.13
N LEU A 297 -0.36 -14.57 8.11
CA LEU A 297 -0.52 -13.25 7.51
C LEU A 297 -1.91 -13.09 6.85
N ILE A 298 -2.41 -14.11 6.14
CA ILE A 298 -3.78 -14.13 5.60
C ILE A 298 -4.81 -13.92 6.71
N ILE A 299 -4.64 -14.60 7.85
CA ILE A 299 -5.58 -14.49 8.97
C ILE A 299 -5.59 -13.07 9.54
N VAL A 300 -4.42 -12.48 9.80
CA VAL A 300 -4.35 -11.12 10.36
C VAL A 300 -4.93 -10.11 9.37
N ASP A 301 -4.55 -10.18 8.10
CA ASP A 301 -5.06 -9.29 7.04
C ASP A 301 -6.59 -9.41 6.94
N SER A 302 -7.10 -10.63 6.87
CA SER A 302 -8.53 -10.88 6.76
C SER A 302 -9.31 -10.40 7.97
N TYR A 303 -8.78 -10.58 9.18
CA TYR A 303 -9.40 -10.08 10.41
C TYR A 303 -9.50 -8.56 10.43
N VAL A 304 -8.41 -7.87 10.12
CA VAL A 304 -8.36 -6.40 10.14
C VAL A 304 -9.26 -5.83 9.05
N ARG A 305 -9.18 -6.35 7.82
CA ARG A 305 -10.06 -5.92 6.72
C ARG A 305 -11.53 -6.18 7.04
N HIS A 306 -11.87 -7.35 7.56
CA HIS A 306 -13.24 -7.67 7.99
C HIS A 306 -13.74 -6.68 9.05
N SER A 307 -12.90 -6.34 10.03
CA SER A 307 -13.23 -5.37 11.07
C SER A 307 -13.44 -3.96 10.49
N LEU A 308 -12.56 -3.49 9.61
CA LEU A 308 -12.69 -2.17 8.99
C LEU A 308 -13.91 -2.11 8.05
N LEU A 309 -14.13 -3.12 7.20
CA LEU A 309 -15.31 -3.20 6.33
C LEU A 309 -16.61 -3.15 7.15
N ASN A 310 -16.61 -3.77 8.32
CA ASN A 310 -17.74 -3.77 9.24
C ASN A 310 -18.07 -2.38 9.79
N TYR A 311 -17.10 -1.49 9.95
CA TYR A 311 -17.33 -0.13 10.42
C TYR A 311 -17.53 0.87 9.28
N PHE A 312 -16.72 0.78 8.23
CA PHE A 312 -16.65 1.79 7.17
C PHE A 312 -17.43 1.39 5.91
N GLY A 313 -17.81 0.12 5.74
CA GLY A 313 -18.56 -0.39 4.59
C GLY A 313 -17.75 -0.47 3.29
N TYR A 314 -16.72 0.34 3.17
CA TYR A 314 -15.75 0.40 2.09
C TYR A 314 -14.38 0.69 2.68
N ILE A 315 -13.35 -0.02 2.19
CA ILE A 315 -11.95 0.28 2.45
C ILE A 315 -11.20 0.27 1.11
N PRO A 316 -10.17 1.12 0.91
CA PRO A 316 -9.22 0.96 -0.18
C PRO A 316 -8.72 -0.48 -0.25
N PHE A 317 -9.01 -1.17 -1.35
CA PHE A 317 -8.56 -2.53 -1.57
C PHE A 317 -7.24 -2.55 -2.32
N TYR A 318 -6.28 -3.33 -1.84
CA TYR A 318 -4.90 -3.33 -2.30
C TYR A 318 -4.57 -4.61 -3.07
N GLY A 319 -5.34 -4.94 -4.11
CA GLY A 319 -5.15 -6.17 -4.89
C GLY A 319 -5.16 -7.47 -4.06
N PRO A 320 -5.01 -8.65 -4.69
CA PRO A 320 -4.66 -9.86 -3.96
C PRO A 320 -3.32 -9.67 -3.24
N LEU A 321 -3.16 -10.21 -2.02
CA LEU A 321 -1.89 -10.20 -1.27
C LEU A 321 -0.67 -10.70 -2.06
N LYS A 322 -0.89 -11.40 -3.19
CA LYS A 322 0.10 -12.04 -4.05
C LYS A 322 0.29 -11.34 -5.40
N THR A 323 0.38 -10.01 -5.44
CA THR A 323 0.79 -9.29 -6.67
C THR A 323 2.18 -8.70 -6.54
N ASP A 324 3.00 -8.85 -7.59
CA ASP A 324 4.40 -8.39 -7.68
C ASP A 324 4.57 -6.85 -7.70
N GLU A 325 3.47 -6.11 -7.67
CA GLU A 325 3.49 -4.65 -7.65
C GLU A 325 2.98 -4.14 -6.30
N LEU A 326 3.86 -3.44 -5.59
CA LEU A 326 3.50 -2.48 -4.56
C LEU A 326 2.78 -1.30 -5.24
N SER A 327 1.54 -1.55 -5.68
CA SER A 327 0.57 -0.54 -6.12
C SER A 327 -0.23 -0.05 -4.91
N TRP A 328 0.46 0.29 -3.82
CA TRP A 328 -0.10 0.47 -2.47
C TRP A 328 -1.07 1.66 -2.34
N ARG A 329 -1.52 2.35 -3.40
CA ARG A 329 -2.53 3.44 -3.33
C ARG A 329 -3.45 3.61 -4.55
N VAL A 330 -3.75 2.58 -5.33
CA VAL A 330 -4.85 2.70 -6.32
C VAL A 330 -6.14 2.22 -5.69
N ALA A 331 -6.85 3.13 -5.02
CA ALA A 331 -8.19 2.85 -4.52
C ALA A 331 -9.13 2.62 -5.72
N THR A 332 -9.39 1.36 -6.05
CA THR A 332 -10.67 1.01 -6.66
C THR A 332 -11.67 0.89 -5.53
N LEU A 333 -12.81 1.57 -5.68
CA LEU A 333 -13.94 1.50 -4.75
C LEU A 333 -14.28 0.02 -4.49
N ALA A 334 -14.13 -0.41 -3.24
CA ALA A 334 -14.38 -1.79 -2.85
C ALA A 334 -15.89 -2.05 -2.82
N THR A 335 -16.28 -3.18 -3.41
CA THR A 335 -17.66 -3.66 -3.52
C THR A 335 -17.73 -5.13 -3.06
N ILE A 336 -18.84 -5.82 -3.36
CA ILE A 336 -19.07 -7.26 -3.16
C ILE A 336 -17.86 -8.13 -3.62
N GLU A 337 -17.09 -7.66 -4.59
CA GLU A 337 -15.92 -8.36 -5.13
C GLU A 337 -14.76 -8.52 -4.11
N ASP A 338 -14.66 -7.64 -3.10
CA ASP A 338 -13.53 -7.64 -2.15
C ASP A 338 -13.76 -8.58 -0.97
N THR A 339 -15.01 -8.75 -0.55
CA THR A 339 -15.37 -9.86 0.34
C THR A 339 -15.09 -11.21 -0.29
N ASP A 340 -15.17 -11.32 -1.63
CA ASP A 340 -14.88 -12.58 -2.33
C ASP A 340 -13.40 -12.92 -2.35
N LEU A 341 -12.52 -11.90 -2.32
CA LEU A 341 -11.08 -12.10 -2.15
C LEU A 341 -10.75 -12.56 -0.73
N LEU A 342 -11.34 -11.93 0.28
CA LEU A 342 -11.19 -12.38 1.67
C LEU A 342 -11.69 -13.82 1.84
N ILE A 343 -12.85 -14.14 1.27
CA ILE A 343 -13.39 -15.51 1.25
C ILE A 343 -12.39 -16.46 0.59
N TYR A 344 -11.88 -16.11 -0.60
CA TYR A 344 -10.92 -16.93 -1.32
C TYR A 344 -9.66 -17.23 -0.48
N ASP A 345 -9.10 -16.20 0.17
CA ASP A 345 -7.90 -16.32 0.99
C ASP A 345 -8.14 -17.22 2.20
N ILE A 346 -9.21 -16.98 2.96
CA ILE A 346 -9.51 -17.79 4.14
C ILE A 346 -10.05 -19.18 3.78
N SER A 347 -10.71 -19.39 2.63
CA SER A 347 -11.17 -20.71 2.17
C SER A 347 -10.03 -21.63 1.76
N GLY A 348 -8.98 -21.10 1.15
CA GLY A 348 -8.06 -21.91 0.35
C GLY A 348 -6.57 -21.64 0.52
N GLN A 349 -6.17 -20.53 1.16
CA GLN A 349 -4.76 -20.17 1.30
C GLN A 349 -4.23 -20.41 2.71
N ALA A 350 -5.04 -20.23 3.76
CA ALA A 350 -4.63 -20.41 5.16
C ALA A 350 -4.58 -21.87 5.67
N ASN A 351 -4.08 -22.82 4.86
CA ASN A 351 -4.20 -24.26 5.15
C ASN A 351 -3.04 -24.86 5.96
N SER A 352 -2.04 -24.05 6.35
CA SER A 352 -0.86 -24.55 7.09
C SER A 352 -0.88 -24.18 8.57
N LEU A 353 -2.04 -23.77 9.09
CA LEU A 353 -2.22 -23.54 10.51
C LEU A 353 -2.17 -24.87 11.27
N PRO A 354 -1.58 -24.90 12.46
CA PRO A 354 -1.55 -26.11 13.27
C PRO A 354 -2.96 -26.53 13.68
N GLU A 355 -3.22 -27.84 13.67
CA GLU A 355 -4.35 -28.42 14.37
C GLU A 355 -4.26 -28.08 15.86
N PHE A 356 -5.41 -27.97 16.51
CA PHE A 356 -5.44 -27.74 17.95
C PHE A 356 -5.03 -29.02 18.71
N ASP A 357 -3.93 -28.95 19.46
CA ASP A 357 -3.54 -30.02 20.39
C ASP A 357 -4.18 -29.77 21.76
N ASN A 358 -4.95 -30.76 22.22
CA ASN A 358 -5.94 -30.71 23.30
C ASN A 358 -5.33 -30.62 24.72
N GLY A 359 -4.17 -29.97 24.87
CA GLY A 359 -3.27 -30.15 26.02
C GLY A 359 -2.65 -28.91 26.67
N TYR A 360 -2.82 -27.70 26.12
CA TYR A 360 -2.09 -26.53 26.61
C TYR A 360 -2.99 -25.48 27.26
N TYR A 361 -2.83 -25.34 28.59
CA TYR A 361 -3.20 -24.10 29.27
C TYR A 361 -2.33 -22.97 28.72
N VAL A 362 -2.95 -21.89 28.26
CA VAL A 362 -2.27 -20.68 27.78
C VAL A 362 -1.56 -20.03 28.99
N GLU A 363 -0.24 -20.17 29.07
CA GLU A 363 0.56 -19.53 30.13
C GLU A 363 0.57 -18.01 29.92
N TYR A 364 0.63 -17.20 31.00
CA TYR A 364 0.67 -15.74 30.92
C TYR A 364 1.78 -15.28 29.96
N GLY A 365 1.42 -14.56 28.90
CA GLY A 365 2.37 -14.07 27.89
C GLY A 365 2.71 -15.06 26.78
N SER A 366 2.00 -16.17 26.65
CA SER A 366 2.11 -17.02 25.45
C SER A 366 1.56 -16.32 24.20
N GLU A 367 2.21 -16.58 23.07
CA GLU A 367 1.88 -15.97 21.78
C GLU A 367 0.49 -16.39 21.31
N VAL A 368 -0.26 -15.44 20.73
CA VAL A 368 -1.50 -15.71 20.02
C VAL A 368 -1.16 -16.62 18.85
N THR A 369 -1.50 -17.90 18.98
CA THR A 369 -1.23 -18.89 17.94
C THR A 369 -2.53 -19.14 17.19
N PHE A 370 -2.64 -18.61 15.97
CA PHE A 370 -3.75 -18.95 15.09
C PHE A 370 -3.72 -20.46 14.78
N THR A 371 -4.87 -21.11 14.98
CA THR A 371 -5.06 -22.53 14.74
C THR A 371 -6.07 -22.74 13.61
N ASP A 372 -6.12 -23.96 13.09
CA ASP A 372 -7.14 -24.35 12.11
C ASP A 372 -8.58 -24.16 12.65
N ALA A 373 -8.81 -24.38 13.96
CA ALA A 373 -10.12 -24.12 14.57
C ALA A 373 -10.47 -22.64 14.67
N PHE A 374 -9.48 -21.76 14.90
CA PHE A 374 -9.71 -20.32 14.80
C PHE A 374 -10.13 -19.93 13.37
N LEU A 375 -9.44 -20.46 12.36
CA LEU A 375 -9.77 -20.20 10.97
C LEU A 375 -11.21 -20.62 10.65
N LYS A 376 -11.64 -21.82 11.06
CA LYS A 376 -13.02 -22.31 10.88
C LYS A 376 -14.04 -21.42 11.57
N ALA A 377 -13.80 -21.05 12.83
CA ALA A 377 -14.71 -20.16 13.55
C ALA A 377 -14.75 -18.74 12.93
N PHE A 378 -13.62 -18.27 12.39
CA PHE A 378 -13.56 -16.99 11.69
C PHE A 378 -14.30 -17.04 10.34
N ARG A 379 -14.22 -18.15 9.59
CA ARG A 379 -15.05 -18.39 8.40
C ARG A 379 -16.54 -18.32 8.72
N MET A 380 -16.97 -19.00 9.78
CA MET A 380 -18.35 -18.94 10.26
C MET A 380 -18.79 -17.51 10.59
N ARG A 381 -17.95 -16.74 11.30
CA ARG A 381 -18.21 -15.31 11.59
C ARG A 381 -18.38 -14.52 10.29
N PHE A 382 -17.50 -14.76 9.32
CA PHE A 382 -17.54 -14.07 8.04
C PHE A 382 -18.87 -14.31 7.30
N SER A 383 -19.42 -15.53 7.34
CA SER A 383 -20.72 -15.85 6.72
C SER A 383 -21.90 -15.04 7.28
N LEU A 384 -21.88 -14.67 8.56
CA LEU A 384 -22.93 -13.83 9.17
C LEU A 384 -22.70 -12.32 8.99
N THR A 385 -21.79 -11.89 8.12
CA THR A 385 -21.48 -10.47 8.01
C THR A 385 -22.37 -9.79 6.99
N SER A 386 -23.12 -8.77 7.42
CA SER A 386 -23.86 -7.89 6.52
C SER A 386 -23.06 -6.60 6.29
N ILE A 387 -22.36 -6.50 5.17
CA ILE A 387 -21.76 -5.23 4.74
C ILE A 387 -22.82 -4.51 3.89
N SER A 388 -23.26 -3.31 4.29
CA SER A 388 -24.08 -2.42 3.45
C SER A 388 -25.34 -3.06 2.83
N GLY A 389 -26.11 -3.85 3.59
CA GLY A 389 -27.33 -4.51 3.09
C GLY A 389 -27.08 -5.68 2.14
N LEU A 390 -25.83 -6.17 2.03
CA LEU A 390 -25.52 -7.41 1.36
C LEU A 390 -26.08 -8.59 2.16
N THR A 391 -26.92 -9.38 1.50
CA THR A 391 -27.49 -10.62 2.01
C THR A 391 -26.41 -11.55 2.53
N LEU A 392 -26.75 -12.27 3.60
CA LEU A 392 -26.01 -13.44 4.08
C LEU A 392 -25.55 -14.28 2.91
N ARG A 393 -24.23 -14.34 2.73
CA ARG A 393 -23.59 -15.30 1.86
C ARG A 393 -23.11 -16.40 2.78
N ASP A 394 -23.47 -17.63 2.44
CA ASP A 394 -22.88 -18.80 3.08
C ASP A 394 -21.87 -19.45 2.12
N PRO A 395 -20.68 -18.86 1.95
CA PRO A 395 -19.67 -19.39 1.04
C PRO A 395 -18.93 -20.58 1.66
N PHE A 396 -19.17 -20.89 2.94
CA PHE A 396 -18.51 -21.93 3.70
C PHE A 396 -19.50 -23.03 4.06
N ASP A 397 -18.99 -24.18 4.49
CA ASP A 397 -19.82 -25.24 5.05
C ASP A 397 -19.91 -25.01 6.56
N ILE A 398 -20.82 -24.12 6.98
CA ILE A 398 -20.97 -23.72 8.40
C ILE A 398 -21.27 -24.94 9.28
N GLU A 399 -22.07 -25.88 8.79
CA GLU A 399 -22.41 -27.09 9.51
C GLU A 399 -21.16 -27.96 9.73
N ALA A 400 -20.37 -28.21 8.69
CA ALA A 400 -19.13 -28.97 8.82
C ALA A 400 -18.09 -28.27 9.71
N ASP A 401 -17.92 -26.95 9.57
CA ASP A 401 -17.00 -26.17 10.41
C ASP A 401 -17.47 -26.18 11.88
N PHE A 402 -18.78 -26.07 12.13
CA PHE A 402 -19.36 -26.14 13.48
C PHE A 402 -19.20 -27.54 14.10
N GLU A 403 -19.51 -28.60 13.36
CA GLU A 403 -19.33 -29.98 13.81
C GLU A 403 -17.88 -30.23 14.21
N ASP A 404 -16.91 -29.76 13.42
CA ASP A 404 -15.50 -29.98 13.72
C ASP A 404 -15.04 -29.23 14.98
N ILE A 405 -15.52 -28.00 15.18
CA ILE A 405 -15.24 -27.22 16.41
C ILE A 405 -15.91 -27.86 17.64
N ALA A 406 -17.21 -28.18 17.51
CA ALA A 406 -18.03 -28.64 18.61
C ALA A 406 -17.73 -30.08 19.03
N LEU A 407 -17.52 -31.00 18.08
CA LEU A 407 -17.28 -32.42 18.37
C LEU A 407 -15.86 -32.66 18.90
N ASN A 408 -14.87 -31.91 18.42
CA ASN A 408 -13.48 -32.08 18.87
C ASN A 408 -13.15 -31.34 20.18
N HIS A 409 -14.13 -30.60 20.75
CA HIS A 409 -13.97 -29.83 21.99
C HIS A 409 -12.75 -28.90 21.93
N VAL A 410 -12.63 -28.14 20.84
CA VAL A 410 -11.44 -27.34 20.49
C VAL A 410 -11.33 -26.05 21.31
N TYR A 411 -11.70 -26.11 22.59
CA TYR A 411 -11.87 -24.95 23.42
C TYR A 411 -10.81 -24.88 24.51
N ILE A 412 -10.31 -23.68 24.73
CA ILE A 412 -9.35 -23.38 25.78
C ILE A 412 -10.13 -22.90 27.00
N GLN A 413 -9.93 -23.55 28.14
CA GLN A 413 -10.33 -22.96 29.42
C GLN A 413 -9.36 -21.83 29.74
N SER A 414 -9.88 -20.61 29.84
CA SER A 414 -9.09 -19.46 30.28
C SER A 414 -8.51 -19.73 31.67
N PRO A 415 -7.20 -19.53 31.89
CA PRO A 415 -6.64 -19.56 33.25
C PRO A 415 -6.98 -18.29 34.06
N TYR A 416 -7.68 -17.33 33.47
CA TYR A 416 -8.06 -16.05 34.08
C TYR A 416 -9.57 -15.95 34.25
N GLU A 417 -10.00 -15.08 35.18
CA GLU A 417 -11.39 -14.60 35.16
C GLU A 417 -11.60 -13.85 33.85
N GLU A 418 -12.55 -14.30 33.03
CA GLU A 418 -13.01 -13.57 31.86
C GLU A 418 -13.55 -12.21 32.31
N ILE A 419 -13.24 -11.14 31.57
CA ILE A 419 -13.62 -9.76 31.92
C ILE A 419 -15.13 -9.66 32.18
N PHE A 420 -15.92 -10.46 31.46
CA PHE A 420 -17.37 -10.49 31.53
C PHE A 420 -17.83 -11.93 31.85
N ASP A 421 -17.75 -12.31 33.12
CA ASP A 421 -18.10 -13.62 33.73
C ASP A 421 -19.60 -14.02 33.62
N ASN A 422 -20.25 -13.76 32.48
CA ASN A 422 -21.70 -13.93 32.32
C ASN A 422 -22.13 -14.86 31.16
N GLY A 423 -21.20 -15.34 30.32
CA GLY A 423 -21.54 -16.14 29.12
C GLY A 423 -21.75 -17.65 29.34
N TRP A 424 -22.60 -18.26 28.49
CA TRP A 424 -22.98 -19.68 28.54
C TRP A 424 -21.82 -20.66 28.32
N ARG A 425 -21.07 -20.51 27.21
CA ARG A 425 -19.87 -21.29 26.90
C ARG A 425 -18.67 -20.34 26.87
N ARG A 426 -17.98 -20.33 28.00
CA ARG A 426 -16.89 -19.41 28.37
C ARG A 426 -15.57 -19.76 27.69
N GLU A 427 -15.43 -21.03 27.33
CA GLU A 427 -14.25 -21.53 26.70
C GLU A 427 -13.98 -20.80 25.38
N SER A 428 -12.72 -20.43 25.19
CA SER A 428 -12.30 -19.59 24.08
C SER A 428 -11.57 -20.41 23.03
N ILE A 429 -11.82 -20.14 21.76
CA ILE A 429 -11.06 -20.70 20.64
C ILE A 429 -9.73 -19.93 20.51
N LEU A 430 -9.78 -18.62 20.69
CA LEU A 430 -8.62 -17.74 20.74
C LEU A 430 -8.90 -16.54 21.63
N GLY A 431 -7.89 -16.10 22.36
CA GLY A 431 -7.90 -14.88 23.17
C GLY A 431 -6.50 -14.56 23.69
N PHE A 432 -6.35 -13.42 24.34
CA PHE A 432 -5.08 -12.96 24.87
C PHE A 432 -5.27 -12.13 26.14
N ALA A 433 -4.20 -11.93 26.91
CA ALA A 433 -4.24 -11.04 28.07
C ALA A 433 -4.13 -9.58 27.62
N ALA A 434 -5.02 -8.73 28.13
CA ALA A 434 -4.98 -7.29 27.98
C ALA A 434 -3.66 -6.73 28.48
N ASP A 435 -3.11 -5.78 27.73
CA ASP A 435 -1.89 -5.07 28.07
C ASP A 435 -2.18 -3.87 28.98
N GLY A 436 -1.12 -3.17 29.37
CA GLY A 436 -1.21 -1.99 30.23
C GLY A 436 -1.36 -0.68 29.49
N ASP A 437 -1.96 -0.69 28.30
CA ASP A 437 -2.17 0.55 27.58
C ASP A 437 -3.08 1.50 28.38
N ALA A 438 -2.63 2.74 28.52
CA ALA A 438 -3.35 3.75 29.27
C ALA A 438 -4.72 4.07 28.65
N GLU A 439 -4.86 3.94 27.32
CA GLU A 439 -6.12 4.19 26.62
C GLU A 439 -7.23 3.24 27.05
N PHE A 440 -6.88 1.98 27.34
CA PHE A 440 -7.87 0.99 27.75
C PHE A 440 -8.00 0.83 29.26
N SER A 441 -7.14 1.48 30.05
CA SER A 441 -7.05 1.26 31.50
C SER A 441 -8.32 1.51 32.32
N SER A 442 -9.33 2.21 31.77
CA SER A 442 -10.65 2.35 32.40
C SER A 442 -11.60 1.20 32.07
N PHE A 443 -11.33 0.44 31.01
CA PHE A 443 -12.16 -0.61 30.43
C PHE A 443 -11.58 -2.01 30.64
N PHE A 444 -10.27 -2.18 30.45
CA PHE A 444 -9.51 -3.40 30.75
C PHE A 444 -8.55 -3.16 31.93
N ASN A 445 -8.41 -4.16 32.80
CA ASN A 445 -7.29 -4.24 33.73
C ASN A 445 -6.14 -5.03 33.08
N ILE A 446 -4.90 -4.73 33.48
CA ILE A 446 -3.75 -5.51 33.03
C ILE A 446 -3.93 -6.98 33.40
N GLY A 447 -3.80 -7.86 32.40
CA GLY A 447 -3.92 -9.31 32.59
C GLY A 447 -5.35 -9.85 32.49
N ASP A 448 -6.34 -8.99 32.28
CA ASP A 448 -7.69 -9.38 31.92
C ASP A 448 -7.69 -10.22 30.63
N TYR A 449 -8.51 -11.26 30.55
CA TYR A 449 -8.56 -12.09 29.34
C TYR A 449 -9.53 -11.52 28.30
N VAL A 450 -8.99 -11.15 27.14
CA VAL A 450 -9.71 -10.63 25.96
C VAL A 450 -9.98 -11.79 25.00
N PRO A 451 -11.20 -12.34 24.96
CA PRO A 451 -11.55 -13.38 24.00
C PRO A 451 -11.68 -12.79 22.59
N VAL A 452 -11.05 -13.40 21.60
CA VAL A 452 -11.23 -13.05 20.18
C VAL A 452 -12.42 -13.81 19.59
N ILE A 453 -12.52 -15.11 19.87
CA ILE A 453 -13.66 -15.99 19.53
C ILE A 453 -13.90 -16.94 20.70
N ARG A 454 -15.14 -16.98 21.22
CA ARG A 454 -15.59 -17.96 22.23
C ARG A 454 -16.45 -19.04 21.62
N ALA A 455 -16.56 -20.18 22.30
CA ALA A 455 -17.40 -21.31 21.91
C ALA A 455 -18.88 -20.94 21.68
N THR A 456 -19.36 -19.93 22.42
CA THR A 456 -20.72 -19.40 22.26
C THR A 456 -20.95 -18.83 20.85
N GLU A 457 -19.93 -18.24 20.23
CA GLU A 457 -20.07 -17.52 18.96
C GLU A 457 -20.37 -18.44 17.77
N PRO A 458 -19.56 -19.50 17.48
CA PRO A 458 -19.92 -20.50 16.48
C PRO A 458 -21.28 -21.14 16.71
N THR A 459 -21.66 -21.34 17.98
CA THR A 459 -22.95 -21.92 18.34
C THR A 459 -24.11 -21.00 17.96
N LEU A 460 -24.03 -19.72 18.30
CA LEU A 460 -25.04 -18.74 17.89
C LEU A 460 -25.05 -18.53 16.36
N ILE A 461 -23.88 -18.59 15.72
CA ILE A 461 -23.77 -18.52 14.25
C ILE A 461 -24.54 -19.66 13.60
N TYR A 462 -24.31 -20.90 14.06
CA TYR A 462 -25.01 -22.08 13.57
C TYR A 462 -26.53 -21.96 13.74
N LEU A 463 -27.00 -21.62 14.95
CA LEU A 463 -28.43 -21.47 15.23
C LEU A 463 -29.07 -20.36 14.39
N GLU A 464 -28.41 -19.20 14.28
CA GLU A 464 -28.91 -18.07 13.50
C GLU A 464 -28.97 -18.42 12.01
N THR A 465 -27.92 -19.02 11.45
CA THR A 465 -27.88 -19.43 10.04
C THR A 465 -28.99 -20.44 9.75
N TYR A 466 -29.15 -21.44 10.62
CA TYR A 466 -30.19 -22.47 10.48
C TYR A 466 -31.58 -21.84 10.38
N LEU A 467 -31.90 -20.88 11.26
CA LEU A 467 -33.19 -20.19 11.25
C LEU A 467 -33.39 -19.33 9.99
N ARG A 468 -32.34 -18.60 9.56
CA ARG A 468 -32.41 -17.67 8.43
C ARG A 468 -32.51 -18.37 7.06
N GLN A 469 -32.10 -19.62 6.96
CA GLN A 469 -32.29 -20.44 5.76
C GLN A 469 -33.72 -20.97 5.61
N ARG A 470 -34.53 -20.89 6.67
CA ARG A 470 -35.92 -21.36 6.71
C ARG A 470 -36.92 -20.24 6.45
N ASN A 471 -38.18 -20.62 6.28
CA ASN A 471 -39.27 -19.64 6.14
C ASN A 471 -39.48 -18.90 7.49
N PRO A 472 -39.46 -17.56 7.53
CA PRO A 472 -39.64 -16.79 8.77
C PRO A 472 -40.90 -17.15 9.56
N ASP A 473 -42.02 -17.42 8.87
CA ASP A 473 -43.33 -17.74 9.47
C ASP A 473 -43.46 -19.23 9.88
N GLU A 474 -42.46 -20.06 9.62
CA GLU A 474 -42.48 -21.48 9.96
C GLU A 474 -42.29 -21.69 11.46
N ILE A 475 -43.07 -22.61 12.03
CA ILE A 475 -42.92 -23.08 13.41
C ILE A 475 -42.11 -24.37 13.38
N ILE A 476 -41.00 -24.41 14.12
CA ILE A 476 -40.17 -25.61 14.25
C ILE A 476 -40.96 -26.70 14.99
N GLY A 477 -41.27 -27.83 14.34
CA GLY A 477 -42.00 -28.91 15.01
C GLY A 477 -42.57 -30.10 14.23
N ASP A 478 -42.41 -30.23 12.90
CA ASP A 478 -43.13 -31.29 12.15
C ASP A 478 -42.26 -32.35 11.43
N GLU A 479 -40.92 -32.24 11.38
CA GLU A 479 -40.06 -33.24 10.71
C GLU A 479 -38.94 -33.77 11.62
N ALA A 480 -39.05 -35.05 12.01
CA ALA A 480 -38.46 -35.64 13.22
C ALA A 480 -36.94 -35.95 13.19
N ASP A 481 -36.23 -35.73 12.08
CA ASP A 481 -34.84 -36.20 11.94
C ASP A 481 -33.80 -35.05 11.78
N GLU A 482 -34.17 -33.86 11.28
CA GLU A 482 -33.28 -32.66 11.19
C GLU A 482 -33.36 -31.73 12.41
N ILE A 483 -34.34 -31.94 13.30
CA ILE A 483 -34.61 -31.06 14.46
C ILE A 483 -33.75 -31.42 15.68
N ASN A 484 -33.23 -32.65 15.79
CA ASN A 484 -32.68 -33.15 17.05
C ASN A 484 -31.42 -32.40 17.52
N ASP A 485 -30.51 -32.02 16.60
CA ASP A 485 -29.28 -31.33 16.98
C ASP A 485 -29.50 -29.83 17.23
N PHE A 486 -30.27 -29.15 16.38
CA PHE A 486 -30.69 -27.76 16.59
C PHE A 486 -31.46 -27.59 17.91
N GLU A 487 -32.49 -28.41 18.15
CA GLU A 487 -33.30 -28.32 19.36
C GLU A 487 -32.47 -28.61 20.61
N ALA A 488 -31.56 -29.58 20.56
CA ALA A 488 -30.68 -29.88 21.69
C ALA A 488 -29.75 -28.70 22.03
N ILE A 489 -29.10 -28.11 21.02
CA ILE A 489 -28.20 -26.97 21.19
C ILE A 489 -28.96 -25.74 21.70
N TYR A 490 -30.11 -25.43 21.10
CA TYR A 490 -30.95 -24.32 21.54
C TYR A 490 -31.42 -24.53 22.98
N ASN A 491 -31.87 -25.73 23.35
CA ASN A 491 -32.34 -26.02 24.70
C ASN A 491 -31.25 -25.88 25.75
N GLU A 492 -30.00 -26.24 25.41
CA GLU A 492 -28.86 -26.08 26.30
C GLU A 492 -28.55 -24.58 26.51
N LEU A 493 -28.58 -23.77 25.44
CA LEU A 493 -28.46 -22.31 25.50
C LEU A 493 -29.58 -21.68 26.33
N ALA A 494 -30.83 -22.05 26.04
CA ALA A 494 -32.02 -21.54 26.70
C ALA A 494 -31.99 -21.83 28.21
N THR A 495 -31.60 -23.05 28.59
CA THR A 495 -31.48 -23.46 29.99
C THR A 495 -30.50 -22.59 30.76
N TYR A 496 -29.36 -22.22 30.16
CA TYR A 496 -28.37 -21.35 30.80
C TYR A 496 -28.92 -19.94 31.06
N HIS A 497 -29.59 -19.38 30.06
CA HIS A 497 -30.18 -18.05 30.12
C HIS A 497 -31.51 -17.98 30.90
N GLY A 498 -31.98 -19.12 31.42
CA GLY A 498 -33.23 -19.19 32.18
C GLY A 498 -34.49 -19.08 31.33
N TYR A 499 -34.38 -19.27 30.02
CA TYR A 499 -35.51 -19.40 29.12
C TYR A 499 -36.14 -20.80 29.25
N GLU A 500 -37.42 -20.92 28.91
CA GLU A 500 -38.00 -22.23 28.63
C GLU A 500 -37.33 -22.82 27.37
N GLY A 501 -37.37 -24.14 27.19
CA GLY A 501 -36.83 -24.79 26.00
C GLY A 501 -37.47 -24.27 24.70
N LEU A 502 -37.05 -24.80 23.54
CA LEU A 502 -37.42 -24.34 22.21
C LEU A 502 -38.90 -23.94 22.13
N PRO A 503 -39.21 -22.63 21.98
CA PRO A 503 -40.58 -22.16 22.01
C PRO A 503 -41.32 -22.63 20.75
N THR A 504 -42.60 -22.96 20.91
CA THR A 504 -43.47 -23.30 19.77
C THR A 504 -43.92 -22.01 19.07
N THR A 505 -42.99 -21.37 18.35
CA THR A 505 -43.22 -20.12 17.65
C THR A 505 -42.47 -20.06 16.32
N THR A 506 -42.62 -18.94 15.61
CA THR A 506 -42.00 -18.64 14.31
C THR A 506 -40.48 -18.52 14.41
N ASN A 507 -39.78 -18.80 13.32
CA ASN A 507 -38.32 -18.61 13.23
C ASN A 507 -37.91 -17.15 13.52
N GLU A 508 -38.72 -16.17 13.11
CA GLU A 508 -38.51 -14.74 13.39
C GLU A 508 -38.48 -14.46 14.90
N GLU A 509 -39.44 -15.00 15.66
CA GLU A 509 -39.49 -14.82 17.11
C GLU A 509 -38.34 -15.55 17.83
N ILE A 510 -37.84 -16.66 17.29
CA ILE A 510 -36.64 -17.33 17.82
C ILE A 510 -35.39 -16.50 17.53
N LEU A 511 -35.29 -15.90 16.33
CA LEU A 511 -34.21 -14.97 15.98
C LEU A 511 -34.16 -13.77 16.93
N ASP A 512 -35.31 -13.24 17.35
CA ASP A 512 -35.37 -12.19 18.37
C ASP A 512 -34.80 -12.61 19.73
N ILE A 513 -35.03 -13.86 20.15
CA ILE A 513 -34.41 -14.42 21.37
C ILE A 513 -32.89 -14.54 21.19
N LEU A 514 -32.43 -15.05 20.03
CA LEU A 514 -31.00 -15.14 19.74
C LEU A 514 -30.33 -13.76 19.70
N PHE A 515 -31.03 -12.73 19.21
CA PHE A 515 -30.55 -11.36 19.26
C PHE A 515 -30.28 -10.89 20.69
N GLU A 516 -31.21 -11.14 21.62
CA GLU A 516 -31.01 -10.79 23.04
C GLU A 516 -29.81 -11.52 23.63
N VAL A 517 -29.66 -12.81 23.32
CA VAL A 517 -28.50 -13.60 23.74
C VAL A 517 -27.20 -13.04 23.16
N TRP A 518 -27.16 -12.70 21.87
CA TRP A 518 -25.96 -12.08 21.26
C TRP A 518 -25.54 -10.81 21.99
N ILE A 519 -26.48 -9.91 22.29
CA ILE A 519 -26.19 -8.62 22.94
C ILE A 519 -25.75 -8.80 24.39
N GLU A 520 -26.35 -9.75 25.11
CA GLU A 520 -25.99 -10.02 26.51
C GLU A 520 -24.68 -10.81 26.65
N ASP A 521 -24.52 -11.91 25.92
CA ASP A 521 -23.34 -12.78 26.05
C ASP A 521 -22.07 -12.11 25.51
N PHE A 522 -22.16 -11.28 24.47
CA PHE A 522 -21.01 -10.58 23.87
C PHE A 522 -20.93 -9.09 24.22
N ARG A 523 -21.62 -8.68 25.28
CA ARG A 523 -21.51 -7.32 25.80
C ARG A 523 -20.03 -7.00 26.02
N TYR A 524 -19.58 -5.84 25.52
CA TYR A 524 -18.19 -5.37 25.62
C TYR A 524 -17.12 -6.19 24.86
N GLU A 525 -17.52 -7.15 24.02
CA GLU A 525 -16.59 -7.99 23.23
C GLU A 525 -16.52 -7.57 21.75
N GLY A 526 -16.88 -6.31 21.43
CA GLY A 526 -16.73 -5.77 20.08
C GLY A 526 -17.69 -6.35 19.04
N ARG A 527 -18.89 -6.79 19.45
CA ARG A 527 -19.87 -7.44 18.54
C ARG A 527 -21.21 -6.73 18.49
N ALA A 528 -21.52 -5.87 19.46
CA ALA A 528 -22.88 -5.38 19.66
C ALA A 528 -23.38 -4.59 18.45
N PHE A 529 -22.58 -3.69 17.89
CA PHE A 529 -22.99 -2.87 16.76
C PHE A 529 -23.25 -3.72 15.51
N GLN A 530 -22.37 -4.68 15.22
CA GLN A 530 -22.53 -5.57 14.06
C GLN A 530 -23.78 -6.43 14.17
N VAL A 531 -24.05 -6.99 15.35
CA VAL A 531 -25.28 -7.75 15.61
C VAL A 531 -26.50 -6.83 15.46
N MET A 532 -26.49 -5.63 16.05
CA MET A 532 -27.59 -4.68 15.92
C MET A 532 -27.90 -4.32 14.46
N LYS A 533 -26.88 -4.12 13.62
CA LYS A 533 -27.08 -3.85 12.18
C LYS A 533 -27.63 -5.06 11.44
N ARG A 534 -27.06 -6.25 11.65
CA ARG A 534 -27.49 -7.49 10.99
C ARG A 534 -28.94 -7.86 11.30
N PHE A 535 -29.41 -7.53 12.49
CA PHE A 535 -30.79 -7.73 12.93
C PHE A 535 -31.70 -6.53 12.61
N ASP A 536 -31.21 -5.51 11.91
CA ASP A 536 -31.95 -4.28 11.58
C ASP A 536 -32.52 -3.54 12.81
N LYS A 537 -31.78 -3.60 13.93
CA LYS A 537 -32.15 -2.99 15.23
C LYS A 537 -31.29 -1.78 15.60
N ALA A 538 -30.17 -1.54 14.92
CA ALA A 538 -29.23 -0.47 15.27
C ALA A 538 -29.88 0.92 15.31
N ARG A 539 -30.70 1.26 14.31
CA ARG A 539 -31.38 2.56 14.23
C ARG A 539 -32.29 2.82 15.43
N ASP A 540 -33.15 1.87 15.73
CA ASP A 540 -34.17 2.01 16.77
C ASP A 540 -33.54 1.97 18.17
N MET A 541 -32.52 1.13 18.37
CA MET A 541 -31.85 0.99 19.66
C MET A 541 -30.92 2.16 19.99
N LEU A 542 -30.25 2.73 18.99
CA LEU A 542 -29.25 3.79 19.17
C LEU A 542 -29.80 5.18 18.83
N GLY A 543 -30.97 5.27 18.20
CA GLY A 543 -31.55 6.55 17.77
C GLY A 543 -30.76 7.23 16.66
N ILE A 544 -30.14 6.44 15.78
CA ILE A 544 -29.27 6.90 14.69
C ILE A 544 -29.98 6.90 13.33
N GLU A 545 -29.50 7.72 12.41
CA GLU A 545 -29.96 7.76 11.02
C GLU A 545 -29.41 6.59 10.19
N ASP A 546 -30.04 6.30 9.04
CA ASP A 546 -29.67 5.17 8.16
C ASP A 546 -28.18 5.17 7.78
N TYR A 547 -27.64 6.35 7.46
CA TYR A 547 -26.25 6.49 7.04
C TYR A 547 -25.24 6.28 8.17
N GLN A 548 -25.68 6.41 9.43
CA GLN A 548 -24.82 6.26 10.61
C GLN A 548 -24.60 4.80 11.01
N GLN A 549 -25.17 3.85 10.26
CA GLN A 549 -24.81 2.44 10.35
C GLN A 549 -23.41 2.16 9.78
N LEU A 550 -22.82 3.13 9.07
CA LEU A 550 -21.42 3.17 8.68
C LEU A 550 -20.75 4.42 9.30
N LEU A 551 -19.48 4.28 9.67
CA LEU A 551 -18.65 5.40 10.09
C LEU A 551 -18.24 6.26 8.89
N PRO A 552 -17.99 7.57 9.08
CA PRO A 552 -17.39 8.39 8.03
C PRO A 552 -15.98 7.90 7.74
N ILE A 553 -15.56 7.98 6.48
CA ILE A 553 -14.15 7.84 6.12
C ILE A 553 -13.40 9.07 6.66
N PRO A 554 -12.24 8.90 7.33
CA PRO A 554 -11.48 10.03 7.87
C PRO A 554 -11.11 11.05 6.78
N GLN A 555 -11.20 12.34 7.11
CA GLN A 555 -10.88 13.40 6.16
C GLN A 555 -9.43 13.33 5.69
N SER A 556 -8.50 13.00 6.59
CA SER A 556 -7.08 12.80 6.27
C SER A 556 -6.86 11.71 5.22
N ALA A 557 -7.64 10.62 5.24
CA ALA A 557 -7.55 9.57 4.23
C ALA A 557 -8.02 10.06 2.85
N ILE A 558 -9.11 10.82 2.79
CA ILE A 558 -9.64 11.43 1.56
C ILE A 558 -8.64 12.45 0.99
N ASP A 559 -8.12 13.33 1.83
CA ASP A 559 -7.14 14.35 1.44
C ASP A 559 -5.87 13.70 0.90
N ALA A 560 -5.48 12.55 1.46
CA ALA A 560 -4.29 11.82 1.05
C ALA A 560 -4.51 11.01 -0.24
N ASN A 561 -5.73 10.62 -0.59
CA ASN A 561 -6.03 9.83 -1.78
C ASN A 561 -7.36 10.22 -2.42
N VAL A 562 -7.28 10.93 -3.55
CA VAL A 562 -8.44 11.47 -4.31
C VAL A 562 -9.43 10.42 -4.80
N ASN A 563 -9.03 9.14 -4.82
CA ASN A 563 -9.89 8.03 -5.23
C ASN A 563 -10.74 7.47 -4.07
N ILE A 564 -10.46 7.87 -2.82
CA ILE A 564 -11.26 7.52 -1.65
C ILE A 564 -12.47 8.44 -1.60
N VAL A 565 -13.66 7.84 -1.54
CA VAL A 565 -14.94 8.55 -1.51
C VAL A 565 -15.56 8.45 -0.12
N GLN A 566 -16.20 9.52 0.32
CA GLN A 566 -16.93 9.56 1.58
C GLN A 566 -18.19 8.68 1.53
N ASN A 567 -18.55 8.08 2.68
CA ASN A 567 -19.83 7.41 2.86
C ASN A 567 -20.99 8.40 2.73
N GLU A 568 -22.07 7.98 2.07
CA GLU A 568 -23.25 8.82 1.87
C GLU A 568 -23.76 9.37 3.22
N GLY A 569 -24.10 10.67 3.26
CA GLY A 569 -24.64 11.32 4.46
C GLY A 569 -23.63 12.12 5.31
N TYR A 570 -22.32 11.85 5.17
CA TYR A 570 -21.26 12.55 5.90
C TYR A 570 -20.62 13.73 5.16
#